data_AF-A0A6P7GIJ0-F1
#
_entry.id   AF-A0A6P7GIJ0-F1
#
_cell.length_a   1.000
_cell.length_b   1.000
_cell.length_c   1.000
_cell.angle_alpha   90.00
_cell.angle_beta   90.00
_cell.angle_gamma   90.00
#
_symmetry.space_group_name_H-M   'P 1'
#
loop_
_entity.id
_entity.type
_entity.pdbx_description
1 polymer ?
#
loop_
_entity_poly.entity_id
_entity_poly.type
_entity_poly.pdbx_seq_one_letter_code
_entity_poly.pdbx_strand_id
1 'polypeptide(L)'
;MGLYYKQLKAMLKRNILLKKRQKWTTISEIASPIWYLTILVGFRLFLPDPNLKAITTPKGEENLFRFFNGSETSHKIAFAPNTSGVVNFVREIQETWKFVNSKSKLDWIEFKSEEDLQAAYERDNNLVPLAVIFENPSDPNQGQLLK
;
A
#
# COMPACT_ATOMS: atom_id res chain seq x y z
N MET A 1 -67.25 8.97 -14.65
CA MET A 1 -66.06 8.65 -13.82
C MET A 1 -66.09 7.27 -13.15
N GLY A 2 -67.22 6.73 -12.68
CA GLY A 2 -67.24 5.45 -11.96
C GLY A 2 -66.88 4.19 -12.77
N LEU A 3 -67.07 4.19 -14.09
CA LEU A 3 -66.77 3.04 -14.96
C LEU A 3 -65.25 2.80 -15.09
N TYR A 4 -64.48 3.89 -15.22
CA TYR A 4 -63.03 3.85 -15.38
C TYR A 4 -62.35 3.34 -14.11
N TYR A 5 -62.83 3.76 -12.93
CA TYR A 5 -62.35 3.26 -11.64
C TYR A 5 -62.65 1.76 -11.45
N LYS A 6 -63.84 1.31 -11.88
CA LYS A 6 -64.20 -0.12 -11.86
C LYS A 6 -63.29 -0.95 -12.78
N GLN A 7 -62.98 -0.46 -13.97
CA GLN A 7 -62.02 -1.10 -14.88
C GLN A 7 -60.60 -1.14 -14.30
N LEU A 8 -60.11 -0.02 -13.77
CA LEU A 8 -58.77 0.04 -13.14
C LEU A 8 -58.66 -0.94 -11.97
N LYS A 9 -59.68 -0.99 -11.11
CA LYS A 9 -59.73 -1.93 -9.97
C LYS A 9 -59.73 -3.39 -10.45
N ALA A 10 -60.48 -3.72 -11.50
CA ALA A 10 -60.49 -5.05 -12.09
C ALA A 10 -59.12 -5.44 -12.68
N MET A 11 -58.45 -4.48 -13.34
CA MET A 11 -57.13 -4.66 -13.93
C MET A 11 -56.04 -4.88 -12.86
N LEU A 12 -56.07 -4.08 -11.79
CA LEU A 12 -55.18 -4.25 -10.63
C LEU A 12 -55.39 -5.60 -9.94
N LYS A 13 -56.65 -5.98 -9.69
CA LYS A 13 -56.97 -7.27 -9.07
C LYS A 13 -56.44 -8.44 -9.90
N ARG A 14 -56.60 -8.40 -11.23
CA ARG A 14 -56.05 -9.39 -12.16
C ARG A 14 -54.53 -9.45 -12.08
N ASN A 15 -53.84 -8.31 -12.16
CA ASN A 15 -52.38 -8.26 -12.13
C ASN A 15 -51.80 -8.75 -10.79
N ILE A 16 -52.43 -8.40 -9.67
CA ILE A 16 -52.02 -8.90 -8.35
C ILE A 16 -52.24 -10.40 -8.22
N LEU A 17 -53.36 -10.94 -8.69
CA LEU A 17 -53.63 -12.39 -8.67
C LEU A 17 -52.65 -13.18 -9.55
N LEU A 18 -52.31 -12.64 -10.72
CA LEU A 18 -51.27 -13.21 -11.60
C LEU A 18 -49.91 -13.21 -10.90
N LYS A 19 -49.53 -12.08 -10.28
CA LYS A 19 -48.26 -11.96 -9.55
C LYS A 19 -48.22 -12.87 -8.31
N LYS A 20 -49.36 -13.10 -7.64
CA LYS A 20 -49.51 -14.05 -6.53
C LYS A 20 -49.37 -15.52 -6.96
N ARG A 21 -49.70 -15.87 -8.21
CA ARG A 21 -49.51 -17.22 -8.74
C ARG A 21 -48.04 -17.49 -9.11
N GLN A 22 -47.34 -16.46 -9.58
CA GLN A 22 -45.91 -16.49 -9.93
C GLN A 22 -45.02 -16.08 -8.75
N LYS A 23 -45.16 -16.78 -7.62
CA LYS A 23 -44.45 -16.44 -6.36
C LYS A 23 -42.94 -16.50 -6.54
N TRP A 24 -42.41 -17.56 -7.16
CA TRP A 24 -40.98 -17.77 -7.35
C TRP A 24 -40.33 -16.67 -8.21
N THR A 25 -41.01 -16.22 -9.27
CA THR A 25 -40.54 -15.13 -10.13
C THR A 25 -40.46 -13.81 -9.35
N THR A 26 -41.51 -13.49 -8.59
CA THR A 26 -41.56 -12.26 -7.77
C THR A 26 -40.54 -12.29 -6.64
N ILE A 27 -40.34 -13.46 -6.01
CA ILE A 27 -39.32 -13.64 -4.99
C ILE A 27 -37.92 -13.46 -5.60
N SER A 28 -37.67 -14.01 -6.79
CA SER A 28 -36.36 -13.82 -7.47
C SER A 28 -36.12 -12.36 -7.87
N GLU A 29 -37.15 -11.64 -8.31
CA GLU A 29 -37.09 -10.24 -8.71
C GLU A 29 -36.69 -9.35 -7.52
N ILE A 30 -37.20 -9.66 -6.33
CA ILE A 30 -36.91 -8.93 -5.08
C ILE A 30 -35.59 -9.40 -4.45
N ALA A 31 -35.29 -10.71 -4.49
CA ALA A 31 -34.12 -11.29 -3.84
C ALA A 31 -32.82 -11.00 -4.62
N SER A 32 -32.89 -10.90 -5.95
CA SER A 32 -31.75 -10.60 -6.82
C SER A 32 -30.96 -9.36 -6.39
N PRO A 33 -31.56 -8.15 -6.26
CA PRO A 33 -30.81 -6.97 -5.84
C PRO A 33 -30.22 -7.11 -4.42
N ILE A 34 -30.91 -7.80 -3.52
CA ILE A 34 -30.42 -8.05 -2.15
C ILE A 34 -29.19 -8.96 -2.20
N TRP A 35 -29.24 -10.04 -3.00
CA TRP A 35 -28.15 -11.00 -3.17
C TRP A 35 -26.88 -10.33 -3.71
N TYR A 36 -27.01 -9.48 -4.74
CA TYR A 36 -25.88 -8.71 -5.26
C TYR A 36 -25.26 -7.78 -4.21
N LEU A 37 -26.07 -7.08 -3.42
CA LEU A 37 -25.58 -6.21 -2.36
C LEU A 37 -24.87 -6.99 -1.26
N THR A 38 -25.43 -8.12 -0.83
CA THR A 38 -24.82 -8.99 0.18
C THR A 38 -23.46 -9.50 -0.28
N ILE A 39 -23.34 -9.91 -1.54
CA ILE A 39 -22.06 -10.35 -2.12
C ILE A 39 -21.05 -9.20 -2.15
N LEU A 40 -21.45 -8.00 -2.59
CA LEU A 40 -20.57 -6.83 -2.66
C LEU A 40 -20.06 -6.42 -1.27
N VAL A 41 -20.92 -6.43 -0.26
CA VAL A 41 -20.53 -6.17 1.14
C VAL A 41 -19.59 -7.26 1.65
N GLY A 42 -19.87 -8.53 1.32
CA GLY A 42 -18.99 -9.65 1.64
C GLY A 42 -17.58 -9.44 1.07
N PHE A 43 -17.46 -9.14 -0.22
CA PHE A 43 -16.18 -8.85 -0.85
C PHE A 43 -15.43 -7.71 -0.17
N ARG A 44 -16.13 -6.63 0.22
CA ARG A 44 -15.52 -5.50 0.93
C ARG A 44 -14.96 -5.87 2.30
N LEU A 45 -15.52 -6.88 2.97
CA LEU A 45 -15.00 -7.37 4.25
C LEU A 45 -13.79 -8.29 4.09
N PHE A 46 -13.71 -9.03 2.97
CA PHE A 46 -12.59 -9.94 2.69
C PHE A 46 -11.39 -9.25 2.05
N LEU A 47 -11.60 -8.15 1.32
CA LEU A 47 -10.52 -7.38 0.72
C LEU A 47 -9.93 -6.40 1.76
N PRO A 48 -8.64 -6.50 2.11
CA PRO A 48 -7.99 -5.48 2.92
C PRO A 48 -8.04 -4.13 2.19
N ASP A 49 -8.17 -3.04 2.95
CA ASP A 49 -8.29 -1.68 2.39
C ASP A 49 -7.09 -1.39 1.47
N PRO A 50 -7.30 -1.20 0.15
CA PRO A 50 -6.21 -0.90 -0.77
C PRO A 50 -5.71 0.54 -0.63
N ASN A 51 -6.44 1.39 0.11
CA ASN A 51 -5.98 2.74 0.40
C ASN A 51 -4.89 2.66 1.47
N LEU A 52 -3.65 2.55 1.00
CA LEU A 52 -2.49 2.89 1.80
C LEU A 52 -2.71 4.30 2.33
N LYS A 53 -2.84 4.44 3.65
CA LYS A 53 -3.05 5.75 4.28
C LYS A 53 -1.92 6.67 3.82
N ALA A 54 -2.28 7.84 3.31
CA ALA A 54 -1.31 8.89 3.03
C ALA A 54 -0.46 9.07 4.30
N ILE A 55 0.84 8.86 4.18
CA ILE A 55 1.79 9.04 5.28
C ILE A 55 1.92 10.56 5.46
N THR A 56 1.01 11.15 6.25
CA THR A 56 0.98 12.60 6.52
C THR A 56 1.93 13.02 7.62
N THR A 57 2.43 12.05 8.39
CA THR A 57 3.48 12.24 9.39
C THR A 57 4.61 11.27 9.08
N PRO A 58 5.86 11.75 8.89
CA PRO A 58 6.99 10.85 8.80
C PRO A 58 7.06 10.06 10.12
N LYS A 59 7.09 8.73 10.01
CA LYS A 59 7.14 7.82 11.17
C LYS A 59 8.50 7.85 11.90
N GLY A 60 9.10 9.02 12.09
CA GLY A 60 10.46 9.12 12.62
C GLY A 60 11.06 10.51 12.81
N GLU A 61 10.30 11.61 12.67
CA GLU A 61 10.84 12.98 12.80
C GLU A 61 11.54 13.24 14.15
N GLU A 62 11.24 12.45 15.18
CA GLU A 62 11.75 12.69 16.54
C GLU A 62 13.08 11.97 16.85
N ASN A 63 13.53 10.99 16.04
CA ASN A 63 14.66 10.12 16.47
C ASN A 63 15.67 9.68 15.41
N LEU A 64 15.62 10.12 14.13
CA LEU A 64 16.63 9.71 13.13
C LEU A 64 18.06 9.92 13.63
N PHE A 65 18.37 11.10 14.17
CA PHE A 65 19.69 11.40 14.73
C PHE A 65 19.98 10.72 16.06
N ARG A 66 18.95 10.30 16.82
CA ARG A 66 19.15 9.57 18.07
C ARG A 66 19.62 8.13 17.83
N PHE A 67 19.21 7.51 16.72
CA PHE A 67 19.75 6.22 16.26
C PHE A 67 21.24 6.29 15.87
N PHE A 68 21.72 7.47 15.44
CA PHE A 68 23.14 7.70 15.14
C PHE A 68 23.95 8.25 16.32
N ASN A 69 23.30 8.88 17.30
CA ASN A 69 23.94 9.48 18.49
C ASN A 69 23.88 8.61 19.76
N GLY A 70 23.15 7.50 19.74
CA GLY A 70 23.14 6.51 20.82
C GLY A 70 24.43 5.70 20.86
N SER A 71 24.75 5.11 22.02
CA SER A 71 25.91 4.23 22.27
C SER A 71 26.01 2.97 21.38
N GLU A 72 25.17 2.86 20.35
CA GLU A 72 25.21 1.75 19.40
C GLU A 72 26.39 1.93 18.46
N THR A 73 27.30 0.96 18.52
CA THR A 73 28.49 0.89 17.67
C THR A 73 28.17 0.33 16.29
N SER A 74 26.89 0.17 15.89
CA SER A 74 26.52 -0.44 14.62
C SER A 74 25.25 0.18 14.03
N HIS A 75 25.38 0.88 12.91
CA HIS A 75 24.27 1.47 12.18
C HIS A 75 23.97 0.66 10.91
N LYS A 76 22.70 0.43 10.63
CA LYS A 76 22.23 -0.28 9.43
C LYS A 76 21.50 0.70 8.51
N ILE A 77 21.91 0.74 7.25
CA ILE A 77 21.27 1.57 6.22
C ILE A 77 20.87 0.65 5.06
N ALA A 78 19.61 0.71 4.65
CA ALA A 78 19.16 -0.01 3.47
C ALA A 78 19.38 0.83 2.21
N PHE A 79 19.63 0.16 1.10
CA PHE A 79 19.62 0.81 -0.20
C PHE A 79 19.12 -0.13 -1.28
N ALA A 80 18.51 0.45 -2.31
CA ALA A 80 18.13 -0.25 -3.53
C ALA A 80 18.96 0.34 -4.68
N PRO A 81 19.88 -0.43 -5.31
CA PRO A 81 20.69 0.07 -6.40
C PRO A 81 19.89 0.15 -7.69
N ASN A 82 20.00 1.27 -8.40
CA ASN A 82 19.44 1.43 -9.74
C ASN A 82 20.40 0.96 -10.84
N THR A 83 21.70 0.94 -10.54
CA THR A 83 22.81 0.64 -11.46
C THR A 83 23.92 -0.08 -10.71
N SER A 84 24.76 -0.81 -11.45
CA SER A 84 25.97 -1.43 -10.88
C SER A 84 26.97 -0.41 -10.31
N GLY A 85 26.91 0.84 -10.77
CA GLY A 85 27.71 1.95 -10.24
C GLY A 85 27.38 2.27 -8.79
N VAL A 86 26.08 2.29 -8.44
CA VAL A 86 25.62 2.52 -7.07
C VAL A 86 26.13 1.45 -6.11
N VAL A 87 26.13 0.18 -6.52
CA VAL A 87 26.67 -0.92 -5.69
C VAL A 87 28.15 -0.69 -5.38
N ASN A 88 28.93 -0.31 -6.39
CA ASN A 88 30.35 -0.02 -6.22
C ASN A 88 30.59 1.20 -5.31
N PHE A 89 29.82 2.26 -5.51
CA PHE A 89 29.88 3.48 -4.69
C PHE A 89 29.58 3.20 -3.21
N VAL A 90 28.51 2.45 -2.92
CA VAL A 90 28.16 2.09 -1.53
C VAL A 90 29.26 1.24 -0.89
N ARG A 91 29.89 0.34 -1.65
CA ARG A 91 31.04 -0.43 -1.17
C ARG A 91 32.24 0.47 -0.84
N GLU A 92 32.55 1.46 -1.68
CA GLU A 92 33.61 2.43 -1.42
C GLU A 92 33.34 3.27 -0.17
N ILE A 93 32.08 3.67 0.05
CA ILE A 93 31.66 4.34 1.30
C ILE A 93 31.90 3.43 2.50
N GLN A 94 31.50 2.16 2.40
CA GLN A 94 31.65 1.22 3.51
C GLN A 94 33.12 0.97 3.85
N GLU A 95 33.99 0.88 2.85
CA GLU A 95 35.44 0.75 3.04
C GLU A 95 36.06 2.02 3.64
N THR A 96 35.68 3.19 3.13
CA THR A 96 36.15 4.49 3.65
C THR A 96 35.70 4.70 5.09
N TRP A 97 34.47 4.32 5.42
CA TRP A 97 33.95 4.43 6.78
C TRP A 97 34.73 3.55 7.75
N LYS A 98 35.03 2.29 7.37
CA LYS A 98 35.85 1.38 8.17
C LYS A 98 37.25 1.95 8.43
N PHE A 99 37.81 2.68 7.47
CA PHE A 99 39.12 3.33 7.62
C PHE A 99 39.06 4.54 8.57
N VAL A 100 38.08 5.41 8.41
CA VAL A 100 37.96 6.67 9.17
C VAL A 100 37.44 6.44 10.59
N ASN A 101 36.57 5.45 10.78
CA ASN A 101 35.91 5.20 12.06
C ASN A 101 36.00 3.73 12.45
N SER A 102 36.92 3.43 13.38
CA SER A 102 37.12 2.09 13.92
C SER A 102 36.18 1.72 15.07
N LYS A 103 35.44 2.70 15.60
CA LYS A 103 34.58 2.53 16.79
C LYS A 103 33.12 2.29 16.43
N SER A 104 32.65 2.75 15.27
CA SER A 104 31.31 2.47 14.78
C SER A 104 31.32 1.73 13.44
N LYS A 105 30.50 0.70 13.35
CA LYS A 105 30.26 -0.14 12.19
C LYS A 105 29.10 0.44 11.40
N LEU A 106 29.30 0.57 10.09
CA LEU A 106 28.25 0.95 9.15
C LEU A 106 27.98 -0.24 8.23
N ASP A 107 26.78 -0.81 8.35
CA ASP A 107 26.34 -1.95 7.56
C ASP A 107 25.31 -1.48 6.54
N TRP A 108 25.65 -1.62 5.25
CA TRP A 108 24.75 -1.35 4.15
C TRP A 108 24.03 -2.64 3.74
N ILE A 109 22.70 -2.60 3.68
CA ILE A 109 21.86 -3.74 3.30
C ILE A 109 21.31 -3.46 1.91
N GLU A 110 21.72 -4.29 0.95
CA GLU A 110 21.27 -4.20 -0.43
C GLU A 110 19.92 -4.89 -0.61
N PHE A 111 18.97 -4.18 -1.23
CA PHE A 111 17.70 -4.71 -1.72
C PHE A 111 17.70 -4.73 -3.24
N LYS A 112 17.02 -5.70 -3.84
CA LYS A 112 17.04 -5.87 -5.31
C LYS A 112 16.31 -4.77 -6.05
N SER A 113 15.26 -4.22 -5.44
CA SER A 113 14.46 -3.14 -6.01
C SER A 113 13.92 -2.23 -4.92
N GLU A 114 13.43 -1.06 -5.33
CA GLU A 114 12.77 -0.11 -4.44
C GLU A 114 11.51 -0.72 -3.82
N GLU A 115 10.75 -1.51 -4.58
CA GLU A 115 9.55 -2.19 -4.11
C GLU A 115 9.89 -3.24 -3.04
N ASP A 116 10.99 -3.98 -3.21
CA ASP A 116 11.46 -4.95 -2.22
C ASP A 116 11.90 -4.26 -0.92
N LEU A 117 12.55 -3.10 -1.04
CA LEU A 117 12.94 -2.27 0.10
C LEU A 117 11.70 -1.75 0.83
N GLN A 118 10.72 -1.23 0.09
CA GLN A 118 9.47 -0.71 0.65
C GLN A 118 8.67 -1.83 1.35
N ALA A 119 8.55 -3.00 0.71
CA ALA A 119 7.87 -4.15 1.30
C ALA A 119 8.57 -4.64 2.58
N ALA A 120 9.91 -4.58 2.64
CA ALA A 120 10.67 -4.92 3.83
C ALA A 120 10.43 -3.90 4.96
N TYR A 121 10.40 -2.61 4.64
CA TYR A 121 10.10 -1.54 5.60
C TYR A 121 8.68 -1.65 6.15
N GLU A 122 7.69 -1.92 5.30
CA GLU A 122 6.30 -2.11 5.71
C GLU A 122 6.11 -3.34 6.61
N ARG A 123 6.88 -4.42 6.38
CA ARG A 123 6.84 -5.64 7.19
C ARG A 123 7.46 -5.45 8.57
N ASP A 124 8.58 -4.75 8.66
CA ASP A 124 9.29 -4.51 9.92
C ASP A 124 9.99 -3.14 9.90
N ASN A 125 9.34 -2.16 10.53
CA ASN A 125 9.84 -0.78 10.58
C ASN A 125 11.08 -0.62 11.48
N ASN A 126 11.45 -1.62 12.28
CA ASN A 126 12.63 -1.57 13.15
C ASN A 126 13.89 -2.16 12.49
N LEU A 127 13.74 -2.85 11.36
CA LEU A 127 14.83 -3.55 10.69
C LEU A 127 15.81 -2.57 10.04
N VAL A 128 15.30 -1.45 9.54
CA VAL A 128 16.10 -0.41 8.88
C VAL A 128 15.56 0.98 9.21
N PRO A 129 16.24 1.76 10.08
CA PRO A 129 15.78 3.11 10.45
C PRO A 129 15.97 4.14 9.33
N LEU A 130 16.83 3.85 8.33
CA LEU A 130 17.12 4.74 7.21
C LEU A 130 17.32 3.95 5.92
N ALA A 131 16.66 4.40 4.85
CA ALA A 131 16.82 3.86 3.50
C ALA A 131 17.25 4.96 2.52
N VAL A 132 18.09 4.59 1.55
CA VAL A 132 18.55 5.48 0.47
C VAL A 132 18.04 4.96 -0.87
N ILE A 133 17.32 5.81 -1.60
CA ILE A 133 16.78 5.54 -2.94
C ILE A 133 17.55 6.41 -3.94
N PHE A 134 18.04 5.79 -5.00
CA PHE A 134 18.83 6.46 -6.04
C PHE A 134 17.95 6.74 -7.27
N GLU A 135 17.37 7.95 -7.34
CA GLU A 135 16.45 8.33 -8.43
C GLU A 135 17.17 8.61 -9.76
N ASN A 136 18.41 9.13 -9.71
CA ASN A 136 19.14 9.49 -10.93
C ASN A 136 19.97 8.32 -11.48
N PRO A 137 19.85 7.98 -12.78
CA PRO A 137 20.64 6.92 -13.41
C PRO A 137 22.10 7.33 -13.68
N SER A 138 22.44 8.60 -13.44
CA SER A 138 23.80 9.10 -13.51
C SER A 138 24.67 8.40 -12.46
N ASP A 139 25.85 7.93 -12.88
CA ASP A 139 26.82 7.31 -11.98
C ASP A 139 27.09 8.25 -10.79
N PRO A 140 26.88 7.80 -9.52
CA PRO A 140 27.13 8.63 -8.34
C PRO A 140 28.58 9.14 -8.28
N ASN A 141 29.52 8.48 -8.97
CA ASN A 141 30.91 8.90 -9.07
C ASN A 141 31.15 10.08 -10.03
N GLN A 142 30.14 10.48 -10.81
CA GLN A 142 30.21 11.57 -11.78
C GLN A 142 29.48 12.84 -11.32
N GLY A 143 28.99 12.85 -10.08
CA GLY A 143 28.37 14.03 -9.46
C GLY A 143 29.37 15.17 -9.33
N GLN A 144 29.23 16.19 -10.18
CA GLN A 144 29.94 17.46 -10.02
C GLN A 144 29.47 18.11 -8.71
N LEU A 145 30.39 18.33 -7.77
CA LEU A 145 30.10 19.10 -6.56
C LEU A 145 29.54 20.46 -6.99
N LEU A 146 28.24 20.67 -6.75
CA LEU A 146 27.64 22.00 -6.88
C LEU A 146 28.35 22.89 -5.87
N LYS A 147 29.19 23.80 -6.40
CA LYS A 147 29.86 24.86 -5.64
C LYS A 147 28.87 25.89 -5.13
#